data_AF-A0A2N9HRL1-F1
#
_entry.id   AF-A0A2N9HRL1-F1
#
_cell.length_a   1.000
_cell.length_b   1.000
_cell.length_c   1.000
_cell.angle_alpha   90.00
_cell.angle_beta   90.00
_cell.angle_gamma   90.00
#
_symmetry.space_group_name_H-M   'P 1'
#
loop_
_entity.id
_entity.type
_entity.pdbx_description
1 polymer ?
#
loop_
_entity_poly.entity_id
_entity_poly.type
_entity_poly.pdbx_seq_one_letter_code
_entity_poly.pdbx_strand_id
1 'polypeptide(L)'
;MRIYSSLWNADDWATRGGLIKTDWTKAPFTASYRNFKASTVSTSTNSLQASELQDQALGATGRNRIRWVQKKYMVYNYCTDFKRFPEGLPSECKRSRFL
;
A
#
# COMPACT_ATOMS: atom_id res chain seq x y z
N MET A 1 2.41 -16.51 -0.54
CA MET A 1 2.53 -15.35 0.37
C MET A 1 1.71 -15.64 1.64
N ARG A 2 2.07 -15.06 2.79
CA ARG A 2 1.30 -15.16 4.05
C ARG A 2 0.88 -13.75 4.49
N ILE A 3 -0.19 -13.66 5.28
CA ILE A 3 -0.67 -12.40 5.85
C ILE A 3 0.01 -12.19 7.21
N TYR A 4 0.53 -10.98 7.45
CA TYR A 4 1.17 -10.59 8.70
C TYR A 4 0.58 -9.27 9.21
N SER A 5 0.55 -9.09 10.53
CA SER A 5 0.22 -7.83 11.19
C SER A 5 1.16 -7.63 12.37
N SER A 6 1.70 -6.43 12.55
CA SER A 6 2.60 -6.09 13.65
C SER A 6 2.44 -4.63 14.07
N LEU A 7 2.68 -4.37 15.36
CA LEU A 7 2.88 -3.04 15.93
C LEU A 7 4.29 -3.02 16.52
N TRP A 8 5.14 -2.11 16.05
CA TRP A 8 6.55 -2.07 16.43
C TRP A 8 7.11 -0.63 16.37
N ASN A 9 8.21 -0.37 17.07
CA ASN A 9 8.89 0.93 17.06
C ASN A 9 9.80 1.05 15.83
N ALA A 10 9.60 2.11 15.04
CA ALA A 10 10.39 2.44 13.84
C ALA A 10 10.94 3.88 13.88
N ASP A 11 11.51 4.26 15.03
CA ASP A 11 12.01 5.61 15.34
C ASP A 11 12.97 6.19 14.30
N ASP A 12 13.70 5.38 13.56
CA ASP A 12 14.70 5.86 12.59
C ASP A 12 14.07 6.49 11.34
N TRP A 13 12.78 6.26 11.07
CA TRP A 13 12.16 6.77 9.85
C TRP A 13 10.66 7.11 9.94
N ALA A 14 9.91 6.55 10.90
CA ALA A 14 8.44 6.59 10.86
C ALA A 14 7.83 8.00 10.95
N THR A 15 8.30 8.85 11.88
CA THR A 15 7.69 10.17 12.12
C THR A 15 8.62 11.29 11.69
N ARG A 16 8.17 12.12 10.74
CA ARG A 16 8.96 13.19 10.11
C ARG A 16 10.33 12.72 9.61
N GLY A 17 10.39 11.53 9.01
CA GLY A 17 11.65 10.94 8.54
C GLY A 17 12.61 10.56 9.66
N GLY A 18 12.10 10.25 10.86
CA GLY A 18 12.89 9.84 12.02
C GLY A 18 13.28 10.96 12.98
N LEU A 19 12.84 12.20 12.71
CA LEU A 19 13.13 13.37 13.55
C LEU A 19 12.38 13.35 14.89
N ILE A 20 11.21 12.72 14.95
CA ILE A 20 10.42 12.59 16.19
C ILE A 20 10.51 11.14 16.66
N LYS A 21 11.03 10.94 17.87
CA LYS A 21 11.19 9.64 18.52
C LYS A 21 10.00 9.31 19.41
N THR A 22 9.82 8.02 19.68
CA THR A 22 8.73 7.49 20.50
C THR A 22 8.89 7.96 21.94
N ASP A 23 7.85 8.60 22.46
CA ASP A 23 7.74 8.93 23.87
C ASP A 23 7.18 7.75 24.65
N TRP A 24 8.07 6.93 25.19
CA TRP A 24 7.71 5.70 25.92
C TRP A 24 6.95 5.96 27.22
N THR A 25 6.91 7.19 27.73
CA THR A 25 6.07 7.55 28.88
C THR A 25 4.58 7.45 28.57
N LYS A 26 4.21 7.45 27.27
CA LYS A 26 2.83 7.32 26.78
C LYS A 26 2.41 5.87 26.52
N ALA A 27 3.24 4.89 26.87
CA ALA A 27 2.91 3.49 26.76
C ALA A 27 1.73 3.12 27.71
N PRO A 28 0.92 2.10 27.37
CA PRO A 28 1.05 1.20 26.23
C PRO A 28 0.50 1.77 24.91
N PHE A 29 1.17 1.46 23.81
CA PHE A 29 0.65 1.72 22.46
C PHE A 29 -0.21 0.52 22.03
N THR A 30 -1.50 0.74 21.76
CA THR A 30 -2.45 -0.34 21.45
C THR A 30 -3.05 -0.18 20.07
N ALA A 31 -2.97 -1.24 19.24
CA ALA A 31 -3.66 -1.35 17.97
C ALA A 31 -4.69 -2.48 18.04
N SER A 32 -5.93 -2.21 17.64
CA SER A 32 -7.03 -3.17 17.67
C SER A 32 -7.46 -3.57 16.26
N TYR A 33 -7.59 -4.87 16.02
CA TYR A 33 -7.95 -5.43 14.71
C TYR A 33 -9.24 -6.25 14.83
N ARG A 34 -10.10 -6.18 13.82
CA ARG A 34 -11.36 -6.93 13.74
C ARG A 34 -11.72 -7.22 12.29
N ASN A 35 -12.69 -8.11 12.08
CA ASN A 35 -13.23 -8.45 10.75
C ASN A 35 -12.17 -9.00 9.78
N PHE A 36 -11.36 -9.97 10.21
CA PHE A 36 -10.40 -10.65 9.35
C PHE A 36 -11.13 -11.39 8.21
N LYS A 37 -10.96 -10.93 6.97
CA LYS A 37 -11.50 -11.56 5.77
C LYS A 37 -10.36 -11.96 4.85
N ALA A 38 -10.26 -13.25 4.55
CA ALA A 38 -9.30 -13.78 3.59
C ALA A 38 -10.07 -14.66 2.59
N SER A 39 -9.94 -14.34 1.30
CA SER A 39 -10.35 -15.23 0.22
C SER A 39 -9.08 -15.81 -0.41
N THR A 40 -9.04 -17.13 -0.56
CA THR A 40 -7.90 -17.84 -1.13
C THR A 40 -8.36 -18.55 -2.39
N VAL A 41 -7.66 -18.34 -3.50
CA VAL A 41 -7.76 -19.23 -4.67
C VAL A 41 -6.79 -20.38 -4.44
N SER A 42 -7.31 -21.55 -4.04
CA SER A 42 -6.49 -22.74 -3.85
C SER A 42 -6.04 -23.30 -5.20
N THR A 43 -4.73 -23.32 -5.45
CA THR A 43 -4.12 -23.94 -6.64
C THR A 43 -3.97 -25.47 -6.52
N SER A 44 -4.67 -26.11 -5.58
CA SER A 44 -4.61 -27.56 -5.38
C SER A 44 -5.62 -28.28 -6.29
N THR A 45 -5.09 -28.82 -7.39
CA THR A 45 -5.55 -30.02 -8.13
C THR A 45 -7.02 -30.08 -8.61
N ASN A 46 -7.18 -29.99 -9.93
CA ASN A 46 -8.25 -30.59 -10.75
C ASN A 46 -9.65 -29.96 -10.80
N SER A 47 -9.80 -28.68 -10.47
CA SER A 47 -10.83 -27.88 -11.16
C SER A 47 -10.39 -26.43 -11.22
N LEU A 48 -10.01 -25.99 -12.43
CA LEU A 48 -9.93 -24.58 -12.76
C LEU A 48 -11.37 -24.01 -12.75
N GLN A 49 -11.98 -23.84 -11.57
CA GLN A 49 -12.97 -22.78 -11.40
C GLN A 49 -12.21 -21.47 -11.22
N ALA A 50 -11.54 -21.06 -12.29
CA ALA A 50 -10.98 -19.72 -12.45
C ALA A 50 -12.10 -18.71 -12.79
N SER A 51 -13.25 -18.79 -12.11
CA SER A 51 -14.39 -17.90 -12.36
C SER A 51 -14.27 -16.55 -11.64
N GLU A 52 -13.24 -16.36 -10.81
CA GLU A 52 -12.99 -15.09 -10.10
C GLU A 52 -11.57 -14.53 -10.31
N LEU A 53 -10.87 -14.95 -11.36
CA LEU A 53 -9.77 -14.14 -11.92
C LEU A 53 -10.39 -12.97 -12.69
N GLN A 54 -11.09 -12.11 -11.96
CA GLN A 54 -11.62 -10.88 -12.49
C GLN A 54 -10.46 -9.92 -12.65
N ASP A 55 -9.93 -9.89 -13.86
CA ASP A 55 -9.28 -8.72 -14.47
C ASP A 55 -10.33 -7.58 -14.62
N GLN A 56 -10.98 -7.23 -13.51
CA GLN A 56 -11.84 -6.06 -13.44
C GLN A 56 -10.94 -4.86 -13.22
N ALA A 57 -10.46 -4.31 -14.34
CA ALA A 57 -9.97 -2.95 -14.34
C ALA A 57 -10.95 -2.06 -13.56
N LEU A 58 -10.41 -1.18 -12.73
CA LEU A 58 -11.23 -0.26 -11.95
C LEU A 58 -12.22 0.48 -12.86
N GLY A 59 -13.50 0.44 -12.49
CA GLY A 59 -14.54 1.23 -13.15
C GLY A 59 -14.26 2.74 -13.05
N ALA A 60 -14.97 3.54 -13.85
CA ALA A 60 -14.74 5.00 -13.92
C ALA A 60 -14.82 5.68 -12.54
N THR A 61 -15.80 5.30 -11.72
CA THR A 61 -15.97 5.83 -10.36
C THR A 61 -14.78 5.52 -9.47
N GLY A 62 -14.27 4.28 -9.51
CA GLY A 62 -13.08 3.87 -8.74
C GLY A 62 -11.83 4.66 -9.15
N ARG A 63 -11.64 4.85 -10.46
CA ARG A 63 -10.53 5.65 -11.00
C ARG A 63 -10.61 7.12 -10.56
N ASN A 64 -11.79 7.73 -10.61
CA ASN A 64 -11.98 9.11 -10.15
C ASN A 64 -11.72 9.26 -8.65
N ARG A 65 -12.10 8.25 -7.84
CA ARG A 65 -11.83 8.25 -6.40
C ARG A 65 -10.33 8.18 -6.09
N ILE A 66 -9.59 7.30 -6.77
CA ILE A 66 -8.12 7.22 -6.61
C ILE A 66 -7.47 8.54 -7.02
N ARG A 67 -7.86 9.13 -8.17
CA ARG A 67 -7.34 10.43 -8.62
C ARG A 67 -7.59 11.54 -7.60
N TRP A 68 -8.78 11.58 -7.00
CA TRP A 68 -9.10 12.57 -5.97
C TRP A 68 -8.23 12.39 -4.71
N VAL A 69 -8.05 11.15 -4.23
CA VAL A 69 -7.19 10.85 -3.07
C VAL A 69 -5.73 11.25 -3.37
N GLN A 70 -5.22 10.88 -4.54
CA GLN A 70 -3.86 11.23 -4.97
C GLN A 70 -3.68 12.75 -5.04
N LYS A 71 -4.64 13.49 -5.62
CA LYS A 71 -4.56 14.95 -5.74
C LYS A 71 -4.65 15.69 -4.41
N LYS A 72 -5.35 15.13 -3.41
CA LYS A 72 -5.71 15.84 -2.17
C LYS A 72 -4.95 15.38 -0.93
N TYR A 73 -4.52 14.12 -0.86
CA TYR A 73 -3.98 13.52 0.36
C TYR A 73 -2.63 12.81 0.18
N MET A 74 -2.15 12.63 -1.06
CA MET A 74 -0.84 12.00 -1.28
C MET A 74 0.29 12.98 -0.96
N VAL A 75 1.13 12.62 0.00
CA VAL A 75 2.26 13.45 0.46
C VAL A 75 3.61 13.02 -0.12
N TYR A 76 3.70 11.80 -0.65
CA TYR A 76 4.92 11.26 -1.26
C TYR A 76 4.56 10.27 -2.36
N ASN A 77 5.31 10.31 -3.46
CA ASN A 77 5.22 9.38 -4.57
C ASN A 77 6.62 9.14 -5.17
N TYR A 78 7.07 7.89 -5.14
CA TYR A 78 8.40 7.52 -5.62
C TYR A 78 8.58 7.75 -7.13
N CYS A 79 7.50 7.64 -7.92
CA CYS A 79 7.54 7.87 -9.36
C CYS A 79 7.76 9.35 -9.74
N THR A 80 7.63 10.28 -8.80
CA THR A 80 7.90 11.70 -9.02
C THR A 80 9.10 12.19 -8.20
N ASP A 81 9.83 11.27 -7.56
CA ASP A 81 11.00 11.59 -6.76
C ASP A 81 12.29 11.49 -7.61
N PHE A 82 12.56 12.55 -8.35
CA PHE A 82 13.78 12.65 -9.18
C PHE A 82 15.06 12.77 -8.35
N LYS A 83 14.98 13.14 -7.06
CA LYS A 83 16.15 13.20 -6.19
C LYS A 83 16.60 11.80 -5.81
N ARG A 84 15.65 10.91 -5.54
CA ARG A 84 15.91 9.50 -5.25
C ARG A 84 16.34 8.71 -6.48
N PHE A 85 15.83 9.07 -7.66
CA PHE A 85 16.11 8.39 -8.92
C PHE A 85 16.73 9.34 -9.96
N PRO A 86 17.98 9.81 -9.74
CA PRO A 86 18.63 10.76 -10.64
C PRO A 86 18.97 10.16 -12.01
N GLU A 87 19.21 8.85 -12.08
CA GLU A 87 19.55 8.13 -13.32
C GLU A 87 18.33 7.75 -14.17
N GLY A 88 17.13 8.08 -13.69
CA GLY A 88 15.88 7.80 -14.37
C GLY A 88 14.89 7.03 -13.49
N LEU A 89 13.61 7.29 -13.73
CA LEU A 89 12.52 6.68 -12.98
C LEU A 89 12.37 5.18 -13.31
N PRO A 90 11.91 4.38 -12.34
CA PRO A 90 11.56 2.98 -12.56
C PRO A 90 10.59 2.78 -13.74
N SER A 91 10.77 1.69 -14.49
CA SER A 91 10.09 1.49 -15.78
C SER A 91 8.57 1.40 -15.66
N GLU A 92 8.05 0.93 -14.53
CA GLU A 92 6.63 0.85 -14.22
C GLU A 92 5.97 2.22 -14.08
N CYS A 93 6.73 3.26 -13.70
CA CYS A 93 6.21 4.62 -13.55
C CYS A 93 5.73 5.22 -14.88
N LYS A 94 6.29 4.80 -16.01
CA LYS A 94 5.88 5.25 -17.35
C LYS A 94 4.49 4.76 -17.76
N ARG A 95 4.01 3.68 -17.14
CA ARG A 95 2.74 3.01 -17.47
C ARG A 95 1.69 3.15 -16.38
N SER A 96 1.99 3.86 -15.29
CA SER A 96 1.04 4.13 -14.22
C SER A 96 -0.15 4.89 -14.78
N ARG A 97 -1.29 4.21 -14.93
CA ARG A 97 -2.58 4.80 -15.38
C ARG A 97 -3.17 5.79 -14.36
N PHE A 98 -2.44 6.08 -13.29
CA PHE A 98 -2.86 6.85 -12.13
C PHE A 98 -1.81 7.91 -11.73
N LEU A 99 -0.88 8.26 -12.64
CA LEU A 99 -0.19 9.55 -12.61
C LEU A 99 -0.99 10.56 -13.45
#